data_AF-A0A3D1W9P5-F1
#
_entry.id   AF-A0A3D1W9P5-F1
#
_cell.length_a   1.000
_cell.length_b   1.000
_cell.length_c   1.000
_cell.angle_alpha   90.00
_cell.angle_beta   90.00
_cell.angle_gamma   90.00
#
_symmetry.space_group_name_H-M   'P 1'
#
loop_
_entity.id
_entity.type
_entity.pdbx_description
1 polymer ?
#
loop_
_entity_poly.entity_id
_entity_poly.type
_entity_poly.pdbx_seq_one_letter_code
_entity_poly.pdbx_strand_id
1 'polypeptide(L)'
;MGPLTWTVLAGLATAGAWFYRNWQDRRKEERKDVRNSIDAIVKLIEEVETAADAYYAAAADDVRCPDLAHTIRTKTKYIGRKVHQLTLHLGETNLAGLSFRFRQAVSGGDFDSAERAGRPASAPIFSDIAAAATRLTDEMERAFKASFDN
;
A
#
# COMPACT_ATOMS: atom_id res chain seq x y z
N MET A 1 -55.00 20.23 -7.25
CA MET A 1 -53.56 20.51 -7.04
C MET A 1 -53.19 21.71 -7.90
N GLY A 2 -52.73 22.80 -7.28
CA GLY A 2 -52.40 24.04 -8.00
C GLY A 2 -51.04 23.96 -8.70
N PRO A 3 -50.77 24.82 -9.70
CA PRO A 3 -49.50 24.84 -10.43
C PRO A 3 -48.26 25.02 -9.52
N LEU A 4 -48.44 25.62 -8.34
CA LEU A 4 -47.39 25.78 -7.31
C LEU A 4 -46.91 24.47 -6.68
N THR A 5 -47.75 23.42 -6.60
CA THR A 5 -47.31 22.15 -6.01
C THR A 5 -46.38 21.38 -6.95
N TRP A 6 -46.57 21.51 -8.26
CA TRP A 6 -45.73 20.86 -9.27
C TRP A 6 -44.34 21.48 -9.35
N THR A 7 -44.22 22.80 -9.25
CA THR A 7 -42.92 23.49 -9.27
C THR A 7 -42.08 23.18 -8.04
N VAL A 8 -42.71 23.08 -6.85
CA VAL A 8 -42.01 22.68 -5.61
C VAL A 8 -41.50 21.24 -5.71
N LEU A 9 -42.32 20.31 -6.19
CA LEU A 9 -41.90 18.91 -6.37
C LEU A 9 -40.76 18.77 -7.41
N ALA A 10 -40.84 19.51 -8.51
CA ALA A 10 -39.78 19.54 -9.53
C ALA A 10 -38.46 20.10 -8.96
N GLY A 11 -38.53 21.15 -8.14
CA GLY A 11 -37.38 21.73 -7.45
C GLY A 11 -36.71 20.73 -6.50
N LEU A 12 -37.49 20.03 -5.67
CA LEU A 12 -36.99 19.01 -4.75
C LEU A 12 -36.37 17.82 -5.49
N ALA A 13 -37.00 17.36 -6.58
CA ALA A 13 -36.45 16.27 -7.40
C ALA A 13 -35.11 16.67 -8.04
N THR A 14 -34.99 17.91 -8.53
CA THR A 14 -33.75 18.42 -9.12
C THR A 14 -32.64 18.55 -8.08
N ALA A 15 -32.96 19.08 -6.89
CA ALA A 15 -32.00 19.18 -5.79
C ALA A 15 -31.53 17.79 -5.31
N GLY A 16 -32.46 16.84 -5.19
CA GLY A 16 -32.14 15.44 -4.85
C GLY A 16 -31.24 14.78 -5.89
N ALA A 17 -31.56 14.95 -7.18
CA ALA A 17 -30.75 14.42 -8.28
C ALA A 17 -29.33 15.03 -8.30
N TRP A 18 -29.20 16.33 -8.06
CA TRP A 18 -27.90 17.00 -7.97
C TRP A 18 -27.08 16.52 -6.78
N PHE A 19 -27.70 16.40 -5.61
CA PHE A 19 -27.03 15.88 -4.42
C PHE A 19 -26.54 14.45 -4.64
N TYR A 20 -27.39 13.58 -5.21
CA TYR A 20 -27.03 12.21 -5.55
C TYR A 20 -25.87 12.14 -6.54
N ARG A 21 -25.89 12.96 -7.60
CA ARG A 21 -24.81 13.02 -8.58
C ARG A 21 -23.48 13.47 -7.94
N ASN A 22 -23.50 14.53 -7.15
CA ASN A 22 -22.30 15.01 -6.46
C ASN A 22 -21.74 13.98 -5.49
N TRP A 23 -22.60 13.24 -4.80
CA TRP A 23 -22.18 12.16 -3.93
C TRP A 23 -21.52 11.02 -4.73
N GLN A 24 -22.10 10.62 -5.87
CA GLN A 24 -21.49 9.62 -6.75
C GLN A 24 -20.14 10.05 -7.31
N ASP A 25 -20.02 11.31 -7.75
CA ASP A 25 -18.79 11.83 -8.34
C ASP A 25 -17.67 11.87 -7.30
N ARG A 26 -17.96 12.32 -6.06
CA ARG A 26 -17.01 12.25 -4.94
C ARG A 26 -16.55 10.84 -4.63
N ARG A 27 -17.47 9.86 -4.59
CA ARG A 27 -17.11 8.45 -4.31
C ARG A 27 -16.23 7.85 -5.42
N LYS A 28 -16.42 8.27 -6.67
CA LYS A 28 -15.55 7.85 -7.79
C LYS A 28 -14.15 8.46 -7.70
N GLU A 29 -14.05 9.72 -7.30
CA GLU A 29 -12.75 10.39 -7.09
C GLU A 29 -12.00 9.74 -5.94
N GLU A 30 -12.65 9.54 -4.79
CA GLU A 30 -12.07 8.86 -3.63
C GLU A 30 -11.56 7.45 -3.98
N ARG A 31 -12.36 6.67 -4.73
CA ARG A 31 -11.93 5.34 -5.21
C ARG A 31 -10.65 5.41 -6.05
N LYS A 32 -10.53 6.42 -6.92
CA LYS A 32 -9.33 6.60 -7.76
C LYS A 32 -8.12 7.00 -6.92
N ASP A 33 -8.29 7.90 -5.96
CA ASP A 33 -7.20 8.37 -5.10
C ASP A 33 -6.66 7.24 -4.21
N VAL A 34 -7.55 6.41 -3.67
CA VAL A 34 -7.17 5.22 -2.91
C VAL A 34 -6.46 4.21 -3.81
N ARG A 35 -6.96 3.96 -5.03
CA ARG A 35 -6.31 3.07 -6.00
C ARG A 35 -4.90 3.54 -6.34
N ASN A 36 -4.74 4.82 -6.67
CA ASN A 36 -3.44 5.43 -6.97
C ASN A 36 -2.47 5.28 -5.78
N SER A 37 -2.99 5.39 -4.55
CA SER A 37 -2.19 5.22 -3.34
C SER A 37 -1.73 3.77 -3.17
N ILE A 38 -2.59 2.78 -3.44
CA ILE A 38 -2.24 1.35 -3.44
C ILE A 38 -1.18 1.06 -4.49
N ASP A 39 -1.39 1.48 -5.74
CA ASP A 39 -0.44 1.24 -6.83
C ASP A 39 0.93 1.86 -6.52
N ALA A 40 0.97 3.04 -5.89
CA ALA A 40 2.20 3.66 -5.43
C ALA A 40 2.89 2.89 -4.30
N ILE A 41 2.14 2.26 -3.39
CA ILE A 41 2.71 1.41 -2.33
C ILE A 41 3.25 0.10 -2.93
N VAL A 42 2.52 -0.54 -3.85
CA VAL A 42 2.95 -1.77 -4.53
C VAL A 42 4.27 -1.54 -5.25
N LYS A 43 4.39 -0.45 -6.00
CA LYS A 43 5.66 -0.09 -6.65
C LYS A 43 6.82 0.07 -5.66
N LEU A 44 6.56 0.69 -4.49
CA LEU A 44 7.59 0.82 -3.46
C LEU A 44 7.98 -0.53 -2.84
N ILE A 45 7.04 -1.46 -2.71
CA ILE A 45 7.29 -2.83 -2.24
C ILE A 45 8.22 -3.52 -3.23
N GLU A 46 7.91 -3.50 -4.53
CA GLU A 46 8.74 -4.10 -5.59
C GLU A 46 10.17 -3.52 -5.61
N GLU A 47 10.29 -2.20 -5.44
CA GLU A 47 11.60 -1.53 -5.34
C GLU A 47 12.40 -1.96 -4.10
N VAL A 48 11.71 -2.23 -2.98
CA VAL A 48 12.35 -2.76 -1.76
C VAL A 48 12.74 -4.22 -1.94
N GLU A 49 11.90 -5.06 -2.55
CA GLU A 49 12.21 -6.45 -2.84
C GLU A 49 13.46 -6.55 -3.73
N THR A 50 13.49 -5.78 -4.82
CA THR A 50 14.64 -5.73 -5.73
C THR A 50 15.92 -5.30 -5.00
N ALA A 51 15.82 -4.29 -4.12
CA ALA A 51 16.96 -3.83 -3.34
C ALA A 51 17.41 -4.87 -2.29
N ALA A 52 16.47 -5.56 -1.65
CA ALA A 52 16.74 -6.61 -0.68
C ALA A 52 17.38 -7.83 -1.35
N ASP A 53 16.89 -8.23 -2.53
CA ASP A 53 17.46 -9.31 -3.32
C ASP A 53 18.92 -9.03 -3.66
N ALA A 54 19.18 -7.82 -4.20
CA ALA A 54 20.53 -7.37 -4.50
C ALA A 54 21.42 -7.31 -3.25
N TYR A 55 20.87 -6.83 -2.13
CA TYR A 55 21.61 -6.71 -0.87
C TYR A 55 22.01 -8.07 -0.33
N TYR A 56 21.07 -8.99 -0.16
CA TYR A 56 21.33 -10.30 0.43
C TYR A 56 22.12 -11.23 -0.51
N ALA A 57 22.05 -11.06 -1.83
CA ALA A 57 22.87 -11.79 -2.78
C ALA A 57 24.34 -11.29 -2.82
N ALA A 58 24.58 -10.01 -2.54
CA ALA A 58 25.91 -9.41 -2.59
C ALA A 58 26.81 -9.92 -1.46
N ALA A 59 28.12 -9.99 -1.71
CA ALA A 59 29.13 -10.27 -0.70
C ALA A 59 29.19 -9.17 0.37
N ALA A 60 29.77 -9.48 1.54
CA ALA A 60 29.83 -8.57 2.69
C ALA A 60 30.49 -7.22 2.37
N ASP A 61 31.52 -7.26 1.52
CA ASP A 61 32.40 -6.17 1.13
C ASP A 61 31.96 -5.47 -0.17
N ASP A 62 30.81 -5.83 -0.74
CA ASP A 62 30.28 -5.17 -1.95
C ASP A 62 29.97 -3.69 -1.66
N VAL A 63 30.60 -2.81 -2.43
CA VAL A 63 30.52 -1.35 -2.30
C VAL A 63 29.09 -0.81 -2.38
N ARG A 64 28.15 -1.57 -2.98
CA ARG A 64 26.74 -1.18 -3.12
C ARG A 64 25.92 -1.44 -1.86
N CYS A 65 26.40 -2.26 -0.92
CA CYS A 65 25.64 -2.65 0.26
C CYS A 65 25.15 -1.47 1.11
N PRO A 66 25.96 -0.43 1.38
CA PRO A 66 25.49 0.72 2.15
C PRO A 66 24.31 1.45 1.47
N ASP A 67 24.37 1.63 0.15
CA ASP A 67 23.33 2.32 -0.61
C ASP A 67 22.04 1.48 -0.69
N LEU A 68 22.18 0.17 -0.85
CA LEU A 68 21.05 -0.77 -0.82
C LEU A 68 20.39 -0.81 0.56
N ALA A 69 21.17 -0.90 1.64
CA ALA A 69 20.66 -0.86 3.01
C ALA A 69 19.94 0.46 3.31
N HIS A 70 20.52 1.59 2.88
CA HIS A 70 19.87 2.90 2.98
C HIS A 70 18.54 2.93 2.22
N THR A 71 18.52 2.41 1.00
CA THR A 71 17.33 2.32 0.15
C THR A 71 16.22 1.52 0.83
N ILE A 72 16.54 0.32 1.36
CA ILE A 72 15.60 -0.54 2.08
C ILE A 72 15.03 0.21 3.29
N ARG A 73 15.86 0.86 4.11
CA ARG A 73 15.40 1.63 5.29
C ARG A 73 14.47 2.78 4.92
N THR A 74 14.87 3.59 3.95
CA THR A 74 14.13 4.79 3.56
C THR A 74 12.78 4.41 2.95
N LYS A 75 12.77 3.43 2.02
CA LYS A 75 11.54 3.00 1.35
C LYS A 75 10.61 2.23 2.29
N THR A 76 11.11 1.34 3.16
CA THR A 76 10.25 0.68 4.16
C THR A 76 9.61 1.66 5.13
N LYS A 77 10.34 2.69 5.58
CA LYS A 77 9.76 3.79 6.37
C LYS A 77 8.68 4.55 5.61
N TYR A 78 8.90 4.78 4.32
CA TYR A 78 7.92 5.47 3.47
C TYR A 78 6.67 4.63 3.21
N ILE A 79 6.82 3.33 2.98
CA ILE A 79 5.72 2.36 2.91
C ILE A 79 4.90 2.40 4.20
N GLY A 80 5.54 2.32 5.37
CA GLY A 80 4.83 2.37 6.66
C GLY A 80 3.98 3.63 6.82
N ARG A 81 4.50 4.79 6.40
CA ARG A 81 3.72 6.06 6.40
C ARG A 81 2.53 6.01 5.46
N LYS A 82 2.73 5.55 4.21
CA LYS A 82 1.66 5.47 3.21
C LYS A 82 0.59 4.46 3.60
N VAL A 83 0.99 3.30 4.13
CA VAL A 83 0.08 2.30 4.67
C VAL A 83 -0.75 2.89 5.81
N HIS A 84 -0.12 3.62 6.75
CA HIS A 84 -0.87 4.28 7.81
C HIS A 84 -1.90 5.29 7.26
N GLN A 85 -1.54 6.09 6.27
CA GLN A 85 -2.51 6.98 5.61
C GLN A 85 -3.64 6.21 4.94
N LEU A 86 -3.32 5.12 4.24
CA LEU A 86 -4.28 4.26 3.58
C LEU A 86 -5.28 3.63 4.58
N THR A 87 -4.82 3.24 5.77
CA THR A 87 -5.70 2.70 6.82
C THR A 87 -6.78 3.69 7.27
N LEU A 88 -6.52 5.00 7.20
CA LEU A 88 -7.53 6.02 7.52
C LEU A 88 -8.69 6.05 6.52
N HIS A 89 -8.45 5.64 5.28
CA HIS A 89 -9.46 5.58 4.22
C HIS A 89 -10.19 4.22 4.16
N LEU A 90 -9.48 3.12 4.45
CA LEU A 90 -10.02 1.76 4.31
C LEU A 90 -10.69 1.21 5.58
N GLY A 91 -10.59 1.91 6.71
CA GLY A 91 -11.21 1.49 7.98
C GLY A 91 -10.41 0.39 8.71
N GLU A 92 -11.11 -0.48 9.44
CA GLU A 92 -10.49 -1.54 10.23
C GLU A 92 -9.81 -2.60 9.34
N THR A 93 -8.48 -2.57 9.28
CA THR A 93 -7.66 -3.48 8.48
C THR A 93 -6.39 -3.86 9.26
N ASN A 94 -5.78 -5.01 8.92
CA ASN A 94 -4.49 -5.42 9.52
C ASN A 94 -3.27 -4.90 8.74
N LEU A 95 -3.43 -3.83 7.95
CA LEU A 95 -2.35 -3.34 7.08
C LEU A 95 -1.13 -2.86 7.86
N ALA A 96 -1.31 -2.24 9.02
CA ALA A 96 -0.21 -1.81 9.87
C ALA A 96 0.65 -3.00 10.36
N GLY A 97 -0.02 -4.10 10.78
CA GLY A 97 0.65 -5.31 11.21
C GLY A 97 1.39 -6.01 10.07
N LEU A 98 0.80 -6.07 8.88
CA LEU A 98 1.44 -6.64 7.69
C LEU A 98 2.60 -5.78 7.18
N SER A 99 2.48 -4.45 7.22
CA SER A 99 3.56 -3.51 6.91
C SER A 99 4.76 -3.69 7.84
N PHE A 100 4.51 -3.87 9.14
CA PHE A 100 5.57 -4.19 10.09
C PHE A 100 6.25 -5.52 9.78
N ARG A 101 5.48 -6.58 9.46
CA ARG A 101 6.03 -7.89 9.09
C ARG A 101 6.87 -7.84 7.82
N PHE A 102 6.42 -7.09 6.80
CA PHE A 102 7.21 -6.87 5.59
C PHE A 102 8.54 -6.20 5.92
N ARG A 103 8.52 -5.11 6.71
CA ARG A 103 9.74 -4.46 7.19
C ARG A 103 10.67 -5.42 7.93
N GLN A 104 10.12 -6.25 8.83
CA GLN A 104 10.90 -7.22 9.58
C GLN A 104 11.53 -8.29 8.67
N ALA A 105 10.83 -8.72 7.62
CA ALA A 105 11.36 -9.68 6.66
C ALA A 105 12.56 -9.11 5.89
N VAL A 106 12.48 -7.86 5.43
CA VAL A 106 13.57 -7.24 4.63
C VAL A 106 14.74 -6.74 5.48
N SER A 107 14.51 -6.32 6.72
CA SER A 107 15.55 -5.75 7.60
C SER A 107 15.82 -6.55 8.87
N GLY A 108 15.48 -7.85 8.88
CA GLY A 108 15.69 -8.74 10.02
C GLY A 108 17.06 -9.44 10.00
N GLY A 109 17.32 -10.27 11.02
CA GLY A 109 18.51 -11.13 11.05
C GLY A 109 19.83 -10.37 11.10
N ASP A 110 20.69 -10.59 10.10
CA ASP A 110 22.03 -10.02 9.93
C ASP A 110 22.03 -8.75 9.06
N PHE A 111 20.87 -8.12 8.86
CA PHE A 111 20.78 -6.86 8.12
C PHE A 111 21.67 -5.77 8.75
N ASP A 112 22.55 -5.19 7.95
CA ASP A 112 23.59 -4.23 8.35
C ASP A 112 24.63 -4.77 9.34
N SER A 113 24.75 -6.10 9.47
CA SER A 113 25.84 -6.73 10.23
C SER A 113 27.14 -6.73 9.43
N ALA A 114 28.26 -6.47 10.12
CA ALA A 114 29.60 -6.61 9.55
C ALA A 114 29.95 -8.07 9.20
N GLU A 115 29.27 -9.04 9.82
CA GLU A 115 29.49 -10.47 9.61
C GLU A 115 28.58 -11.07 8.52
N ARG A 116 27.75 -10.25 7.86
CA ARG A 116 26.81 -10.70 6.84
C ARG A 116 27.56 -11.38 5.70
N ALA A 117 27.15 -12.58 5.33
CA ALA A 117 27.59 -13.23 4.10
C ALA A 117 26.54 -13.07 2.99
N GLY A 118 27.00 -13.05 1.74
CA GLY A 118 26.10 -13.21 0.59
C GLY A 118 25.38 -14.56 0.66
N ARG A 119 24.11 -14.56 0.31
CA ARG A 119 23.23 -15.73 0.41
C ARG A 119 22.95 -16.32 -0.98
N PRO A 120 22.89 -17.66 -1.11
CA PRO A 120 22.50 -18.28 -2.37
C PRO A 120 21.02 -18.00 -2.66
N ALA A 121 20.62 -17.94 -3.93
CA ALA A 121 19.24 -17.63 -4.35
C ALA A 121 18.16 -18.57 -3.76
N SER A 122 18.54 -19.76 -3.28
CA SER A 122 17.65 -20.70 -2.59
C SER A 122 17.45 -20.41 -1.10
N ALA A 123 18.09 -19.36 -0.56
CA ALA A 123 17.98 -19.03 0.85
C ALA A 123 16.54 -18.63 1.21
N PRO A 124 15.99 -19.12 2.34
CA PRO A 124 14.61 -18.86 2.74
C PRO A 124 14.21 -17.39 2.81
N ILE A 125 15.18 -16.50 3.08
CA ILE A 125 14.94 -15.06 3.20
C ILE A 125 14.28 -14.45 1.95
N PHE A 126 14.65 -14.90 0.75
CA PHE A 126 14.07 -14.38 -0.49
C PHE A 126 12.58 -14.75 -0.61
N SER A 127 12.24 -16.01 -0.30
CA SER A 127 10.85 -16.45 -0.25
C SER A 127 10.05 -15.81 0.90
N ASP A 128 10.68 -15.55 2.04
CA ASP A 128 10.02 -14.91 3.19
C ASP A 128 9.68 -13.44 2.89
N ILE A 129 10.59 -12.73 2.22
CA ILE A 129 10.37 -11.35 1.74
C ILE A 129 9.20 -11.34 0.74
N ALA A 130 9.24 -12.20 -0.29
CA ALA A 130 8.20 -12.28 -1.31
C ALA A 130 6.82 -12.65 -0.74
N ALA A 131 6.79 -13.57 0.23
CA ALA A 131 5.57 -13.94 0.92
C ALA A 131 5.01 -12.78 1.76
N ALA A 132 5.87 -11.99 2.42
CA ALA A 132 5.44 -10.84 3.19
C ALA A 132 4.94 -9.69 2.29
N ALA A 133 5.59 -9.45 1.15
CA ALA A 133 5.17 -8.49 0.14
C ALA A 133 3.79 -8.85 -0.42
N THR A 134 3.62 -10.09 -0.88
CA THR A 134 2.36 -10.60 -1.44
C THR A 134 1.20 -10.45 -0.44
N ARG A 135 1.41 -10.86 0.82
CA ARG A 135 0.39 -10.73 1.88
C ARG A 135 -0.04 -9.28 2.12
N LEU A 136 0.91 -8.34 2.10
CA LEU A 136 0.61 -6.92 2.27
C LEU A 136 -0.20 -6.37 1.08
N THR A 137 0.19 -6.73 -0.15
CA THR A 137 -0.52 -6.34 -1.38
C THR A 137 -1.93 -6.91 -1.42
N ASP A 138 -2.09 -8.21 -1.16
CA ASP A 138 -3.40 -8.88 -1.15
C ASP A 138 -4.35 -8.28 -0.12
N GLU A 139 -3.84 -7.89 1.06
CA GLU A 139 -4.65 -7.23 2.08
C GLU A 139 -5.11 -5.85 1.63
N MET A 140 -4.24 -5.06 0.99
CA MET A 140 -4.62 -3.74 0.44
C MET A 140 -5.72 -3.88 -0.62
N GLU A 141 -5.57 -4.85 -1.52
CA GLU A 141 -6.56 -5.14 -2.56
C GLU A 141 -7.88 -5.65 -1.99
N ARG A 142 -7.82 -6.52 -0.97
CA ARG A 142 -9.01 -7.00 -0.25
C ARG A 142 -9.74 -5.85 0.44
N ALA A 143 -9.02 -5.01 1.17
CA ALA A 143 -9.58 -3.87 1.87
C ALA A 143 -10.20 -2.85 0.90
N PHE A 144 -9.53 -2.59 -0.23
CA PHE A 144 -10.07 -1.74 -1.30
C PHE A 144 -11.41 -2.26 -1.83
N LYS A 145 -11.49 -3.55 -2.18
CA LYS A 145 -12.75 -4.16 -2.65
C LYS A 145 -13.84 -4.05 -1.59
N ALA A 146 -13.53 -4.34 -0.32
CA ALA A 146 -14.49 -4.26 0.76
C ALA A 146 -15.05 -2.84 0.97
N SER A 147 -14.24 -1.79 0.76
CA SER A 147 -14.66 -0.39 0.93
C SER A 147 -15.47 0.17 -0.24
N PHE A 148 -15.26 -0.31 -1.48
CA PHE A 148 -15.84 0.31 -2.67
C PHE A 148 -16.83 -0.55 -3.46
N ASP A 149 -16.79 -1.88 -3.31
CA ASP A 149 -17.69 -2.81 -4.03
C ASP A 149 -18.91 -3.25 -3.21
N ASN A 150 -18.99 -2.85 -1.93
CA ASN A 150 -20.20 -2.93 -1.08
C ASN A 150 -21.04 -1.65 -1.17
#